data_AF-A0A6I9Z4D2-F1
#
_entry.id   AF-A0A6I9Z4D2-F1
#
_cell.length_a   1.000
_cell.length_b   1.000
_cell.length_c   1.000
_cell.angle_alpha   90.00
_cell.angle_beta   90.00
_cell.angle_gamma   90.00
#
_symmetry.space_group_name_H-M   'P 1'
#
loop_
_entity.id
_entity.type
_entity.pdbx_description
1 polymer ?
#
loop_
_entity_poly.entity_id
_entity_poly.type
_entity_poly.pdbx_seq_one_letter_code
_entity_poly.pdbx_strand_id
1 'polypeptide(L)'
;MERILGYLVQEIKKADIPLPEGNITPSAPPLKQMLEIQEQLQKLEVELREVTKNKEKLRKNLLELIEYTHLLKVTQSFAQRSTELESSIQSTFEEFPSFDHVPLVEYNCMHRLEAKLGFISGLVHRAKVEAFEKMLWRVCRGNTIVSYSEVEDCLEDPDTGELTKWFVFLISYWGEQIGQKVKKICD
;
A
#
# COMPACT_ATOMS: atom_id res chain seq x y z
N MET A 1 -32.98 -4.67 25.99
CA MET A 1 -32.50 -3.28 26.10
C MET A 1 -31.11 -3.18 26.71
N GLU A 2 -30.81 -3.89 27.80
CA GLU A 2 -29.49 -3.85 28.47
C GLU A 2 -28.30 -4.16 27.56
N ARG A 3 -28.44 -5.11 26.62
CA ARG A 3 -27.39 -5.41 25.62
C ARG A 3 -27.03 -4.19 24.76
N ILE A 4 -28.04 -3.44 24.33
CA ILE A 4 -27.88 -2.27 23.45
C ILE A 4 -27.22 -1.13 24.22
N LEU A 5 -27.70 -0.87 25.45
CA LEU A 5 -27.11 0.10 26.36
C LEU A 5 -25.65 -0.25 26.70
N GLY A 6 -25.36 -1.53 26.94
CA GLY A 6 -24.00 -2.01 27.17
C GLY A 6 -23.07 -1.74 25.99
N TYR A 7 -23.54 -2.01 24.76
CA TYR A 7 -22.80 -1.69 23.54
C TYR A 7 -22.56 -0.18 23.39
N LEU A 8 -23.60 0.65 23.56
CA LEU A 8 -23.49 2.12 23.45
C LEU A 8 -22.50 2.68 24.48
N VAL A 9 -22.55 2.23 25.73
CA VAL A 9 -21.60 2.66 26.77
C VAL A 9 -20.16 2.27 26.42
N GLN A 10 -19.94 1.10 25.83
CA GLN A 10 -18.61 0.71 25.34
C GLN A 10 -18.14 1.62 24.20
N GLU A 11 -19.00 1.95 23.24
CA GLU A 11 -18.66 2.85 22.14
C GLU A 11 -18.36 4.28 22.61
N ILE A 12 -19.13 4.80 23.59
CA ILE A 12 -18.88 6.11 24.21
C ILE A 12 -17.52 6.13 24.92
N LYS A 13 -17.19 5.07 25.67
CA LYS A 13 -15.88 4.93 26.33
C LYS A 13 -14.74 4.82 25.32
N LYS A 14 -14.93 4.10 24.22
CA LYS A 14 -13.93 4.03 23.12
C LYS A 14 -13.71 5.38 22.44
N ALA A 15 -14.76 6.21 22.38
CA ALA A 15 -14.69 7.56 21.83
C ALA A 15 -14.16 8.60 22.83
N ASP A 16 -13.78 8.19 24.04
CA ASP A 16 -13.30 9.05 25.13
C ASP A 16 -14.25 10.22 25.46
N ILE A 17 -15.56 9.97 25.35
CA ILE A 17 -16.60 10.95 25.66
C ILE A 17 -16.94 10.84 27.16
N PRO A 18 -16.82 11.92 27.96
CA PRO A 18 -17.15 11.87 29.38
C PRO A 18 -18.65 11.64 29.58
N LEU A 19 -18.98 10.61 30.35
CA LEU A 19 -20.37 10.33 30.73
C LEU A 19 -20.79 11.31 31.84
N PRO A 20 -21.99 11.91 31.77
CA PRO A 20 -22.51 12.74 32.85
C PRO A 20 -22.76 11.88 34.10
N GLU A 21 -22.27 12.33 35.26
CA GLU A 21 -22.48 11.67 36.54
C GLU A 21 -23.96 11.78 36.95
N GLY A 22 -24.66 10.66 36.95
CA GLY A 22 -26.10 10.60 37.27
C GLY A 22 -26.36 10.71 38.77
N ASN A 23 -26.63 11.92 39.25
CA ASN A 23 -27.04 12.19 40.65
C ASN A 23 -28.56 12.11 40.89
N ILE A 24 -29.34 11.69 39.89
CA ILE A 24 -30.81 11.70 39.95
C ILE A 24 -31.34 10.34 39.53
N THR A 25 -32.05 9.66 40.44
CA THR A 25 -32.81 8.45 40.12
C THR A 25 -34.13 8.90 39.49
N PRO A 26 -34.35 8.68 38.17
CA PRO A 26 -35.57 9.14 37.52
C PRO A 26 -36.79 8.33 38.02
N SER A 27 -37.96 8.95 38.00
CA SER A 27 -39.23 8.25 38.23
C SER A 27 -39.49 7.25 37.09
N ALA A 28 -40.13 6.13 37.41
CA ALA A 28 -40.37 5.04 36.46
C ALA A 28 -41.19 5.56 35.24
N PRO A 29 -40.67 5.41 34.02
CA PRO A 29 -41.36 5.90 32.83
C PRO A 29 -42.60 5.06 32.50
N PRO A 30 -43.65 5.65 31.90
CA PRO A 30 -44.84 4.93 31.44
C PRO A 30 -44.51 4.01 30.24
N LEU A 31 -45.29 2.93 30.10
CA LEU A 31 -45.05 1.87 29.08
C LEU A 31 -44.94 2.39 27.64
N LYS A 32 -45.73 3.42 27.26
CA LYS A 32 -45.67 4.02 25.92
C LYS A 32 -44.31 4.67 25.63
N GLN A 33 -43.77 5.42 26.59
CA GLN A 33 -42.44 6.05 26.46
C GLN A 33 -41.34 5.00 26.46
N MET A 34 -41.50 3.91 27.22
CA MET A 34 -40.55 2.80 27.21
C MET A 34 -40.43 2.14 25.82
N LEU A 35 -41.54 1.96 25.11
CA LEU A 35 -41.55 1.40 23.76
C LEU A 35 -40.87 2.32 22.74
N GLU A 36 -41.13 3.63 22.82
CA GLU A 36 -40.49 4.63 21.96
C GLU A 36 -38.97 4.70 22.18
N ILE A 37 -38.53 4.71 23.45
CA ILE A 37 -37.10 4.66 23.80
C ILE A 37 -36.47 3.37 23.27
N GLN A 38 -37.17 2.24 23.36
CA GLN A 38 -36.68 0.98 22.84
C GLN A 38 -36.48 1.02 21.32
N GLU A 39 -37.43 1.58 20.58
CA GLU A 39 -37.34 1.73 19.12
C GLU A 39 -36.18 2.66 18.73
N GLN A 40 -36.05 3.80 19.41
CA GLN A 40 -34.93 4.73 19.18
C GLN A 40 -33.57 4.09 19.48
N LEU A 41 -33.46 3.32 20.57
CA LEU A 41 -32.23 2.59 20.91
C LEU A 41 -31.86 1.55 19.84
N GLN A 42 -32.85 0.82 19.32
CA GLN A 42 -32.61 -0.16 18.26
C GLN A 42 -32.15 0.51 16.96
N LYS A 43 -32.79 1.60 16.56
CA LYS A 43 -32.38 2.39 15.40
C LYS A 43 -30.95 2.92 15.55
N LEU A 44 -30.64 3.47 16.72
CA LEU A 44 -29.29 3.98 17.02
C LEU A 44 -28.24 2.86 17.01
N GLU A 45 -28.54 1.65 17.52
CA GLU A 45 -27.62 0.51 17.45
C GLU A 45 -27.24 0.18 16.00
N VAL A 46 -28.24 0.14 15.12
CA VAL A 46 -28.05 -0.19 13.70
C VAL A 46 -27.22 0.89 13.01
N GLU A 47 -27.60 2.16 13.19
CA GLU A 47 -26.87 3.30 12.61
C GLU A 47 -25.42 3.35 13.09
N LEU A 48 -25.18 3.18 14.39
CA LEU A 48 -23.83 3.22 14.94
C LEU A 48 -22.97 2.06 14.45
N ARG A 49 -23.54 0.86 14.35
CA ARG A 49 -22.84 -0.32 13.82
C ARG A 49 -22.48 -0.12 12.36
N GLU A 50 -23.38 0.47 11.57
CA GLU A 50 -23.13 0.79 10.16
C GLU A 50 -22.03 1.86 10.02
N VAL A 51 -22.12 2.95 10.79
CA VAL A 51 -21.11 4.02 10.78
C VAL A 51 -19.74 3.49 11.20
N THR A 52 -19.67 2.63 12.22
CA THR A 52 -18.41 2.03 12.68
C THR A 52 -17.79 1.17 11.59
N LYS A 53 -18.58 0.30 10.95
CA LYS A 53 -18.13 -0.51 9.82
C LYS A 53 -17.65 0.35 8.65
N ASN A 54 -18.38 1.43 8.35
CA ASN A 54 -18.01 2.36 7.28
C ASN A 54 -16.72 3.12 7.60
N LYS A 55 -16.54 3.55 8.85
CA LYS A 55 -15.31 4.19 9.34
C LYS A 55 -14.11 3.27 9.21
N GLU A 56 -14.23 2.01 9.63
CA GLU A 56 -13.16 1.02 9.49
C GLU A 56 -12.81 0.77 8.02
N LYS A 57 -13.81 0.58 7.17
CA LYS A 57 -13.60 0.42 5.72
C LYS A 57 -12.92 1.63 5.10
N LEU A 58 -13.35 2.84 5.47
CA LEU A 58 -12.77 4.08 4.95
C LEU A 58 -11.32 4.24 5.42
N ARG A 59 -11.01 3.90 6.68
CA ARG A 59 -9.65 3.92 7.21
C ARG A 59 -8.73 2.96 6.43
N LYS A 60 -9.20 1.73 6.15
CA LYS A 60 -8.44 0.77 5.33
C LYS A 60 -8.18 1.30 3.91
N ASN A 61 -9.23 1.76 3.23
CA ASN A 61 -9.10 2.33 1.89
C ASN A 61 -8.14 3.54 1.86
N LEU A 62 -8.16 4.39 2.90
CA LEU A 62 -7.26 5.53 2.99
C LEU A 62 -5.80 5.09 3.09
N LEU A 63 -5.50 4.09 3.94
CA LEU A 63 -4.14 3.56 4.08
C LEU A 63 -3.64 2.95 2.77
N GLU A 64 -4.45 2.12 2.12
CA GLU A 64 -4.13 1.53 0.80
C GLU A 64 -3.85 2.61 -0.27
N LEU A 65 -4.63 3.69 -0.29
CA LEU A 65 -4.43 4.80 -1.22
C LEU A 65 -3.17 5.62 -0.93
N ILE A 66 -2.84 5.81 0.36
CA ILE A 66 -1.61 6.48 0.76
C ILE A 66 -0.40 5.66 0.30
N GLU A 67 -0.39 4.36 0.59
CA GLU A 67 0.61 3.41 0.12
C GLU A 67 0.80 3.48 -1.40
N TYR A 68 -0.30 3.42 -2.15
CA TYR A 68 -0.27 3.51 -3.60
C TYR A 68 0.26 4.86 -4.11
N THR A 69 -0.06 5.96 -3.42
CA THR A 69 0.45 7.28 -3.76
C THR A 69 1.97 7.36 -3.60
N HIS A 70 2.51 6.80 -2.51
CA HIS A 70 3.96 6.71 -2.32
C HIS A 70 4.63 5.84 -3.38
N LEU A 71 4.03 4.69 -3.69
CA LEU A 71 4.49 3.78 -4.75
C LEU A 71 4.62 4.50 -6.10
N LEU A 72 3.58 5.25 -6.49
CA LEU A 72 3.57 5.98 -7.75
C LEU A 72 4.62 7.09 -7.80
N LYS A 73 4.74 7.90 -6.73
CA LYS A 73 5.75 8.97 -6.66
C LYS A 73 7.16 8.42 -6.85
N VAL A 74 7.49 7.35 -6.13
CA VAL A 74 8.81 6.72 -6.21
C VAL A 74 9.03 6.09 -7.59
N THR A 75 8.04 5.38 -8.13
CA THR A 75 8.12 4.76 -9.47
C THR A 75 8.31 5.82 -10.56
N GLN A 76 7.64 6.97 -10.43
CA GLN A 76 7.84 8.11 -11.33
C GLN A 76 9.29 8.61 -11.27
N SER A 77 9.87 8.73 -10.08
CA SER A 77 11.29 9.10 -9.93
C SER A 77 12.26 8.07 -10.51
N PHE A 78 11.89 6.79 -10.55
CA PHE A 78 12.66 5.76 -11.27
C PHE A 78 12.58 5.93 -12.78
N ALA A 79 11.38 6.18 -13.32
CA ALA A 79 11.17 6.38 -14.76
C ALA A 79 11.87 7.65 -15.28
N GLN A 80 11.87 8.74 -14.50
CA GLN A 80 12.56 9.99 -14.85
C GLN A 80 14.08 9.82 -14.90
N ARG A 81 14.67 9.10 -13.92
CA ARG A 81 16.11 8.82 -13.90
C ARG A 81 16.58 8.01 -15.11
N SER A 82 15.77 7.08 -15.63
CA SER A 82 16.10 6.39 -16.89
C SER A 82 16.14 7.36 -18.08
N THR A 83 15.24 8.33 -18.17
CA THR A 83 15.22 9.33 -19.26
C THR A 83 16.40 10.30 -19.18
N GLU A 84 16.82 10.71 -17.98
CA GLU A 84 17.98 11.59 -17.79
C GLU A 84 19.32 10.89 -18.10
N LEU A 85 19.41 9.58 -17.84
CA LEU A 85 20.59 8.81 -18.22
C LEU A 85 20.69 8.65 -19.75
N GLU A 86 19.57 8.49 -20.44
CA GLU A 86 19.55 8.46 -21.91
C GLU A 86 19.96 9.81 -22.52
N SER A 87 19.54 10.94 -21.95
CA SER A 87 19.94 12.26 -22.44
C SER A 87 21.41 12.61 -22.14
N SER A 88 21.96 12.13 -21.02
CA SER A 88 23.38 12.32 -20.68
C SER A 88 24.33 11.43 -21.50
N ILE A 89 23.88 10.26 -21.94
CA ILE A 89 24.67 9.40 -22.85
C ILE A 89 24.71 10.03 -24.25
N GLN A 90 23.63 10.70 -24.68
CA GLN A 90 23.56 11.35 -25.99
C GLN A 90 24.42 12.63 -26.09
N SER A 91 24.69 13.31 -24.97
CA SER A 91 25.47 14.55 -24.94
C SER A 91 26.99 14.35 -24.86
N THR A 92 27.48 13.12 -24.63
CA THR A 92 28.92 12.85 -24.47
C THR A 92 29.61 12.36 -25.75
N PHE A 93 28.87 12.12 -26.84
CA PHE A 93 29.37 11.49 -28.08
C PHE A 93 29.44 12.43 -29.31
N GLU A 94 29.67 13.74 -29.14
CA GLU A 94 29.83 14.68 -30.26
C GLU A 94 31.27 14.91 -30.77
N GLU A 95 32.27 14.16 -30.31
CA GLU A 95 33.61 14.20 -30.93
C GLU A 95 34.18 12.78 -31.01
N PHE A 96 34.10 12.12 -32.16
CA PHE A 96 35.20 11.35 -32.79
C PHE A 96 34.72 10.74 -34.13
N PRO A 97 35.49 10.88 -35.23
CA PRO A 97 35.12 10.35 -36.54
C PRO A 97 35.36 8.84 -36.65
N SER A 98 34.55 8.22 -37.52
CA SER A 98 34.50 6.80 -37.89
C SER A 98 35.83 6.04 -37.88
N PHE A 99 35.88 4.91 -37.16
CA PHE A 99 36.71 3.78 -37.55
C PHE A 99 35.99 2.46 -37.26
N ASP A 100 35.83 1.69 -38.32
CA ASP A 100 35.32 0.32 -38.32
C ASP A 100 36.13 -0.63 -37.43
N HIS A 101 35.44 -1.68 -36.98
CA HIS A 101 35.97 -2.93 -36.40
C HIS A 101 36.41 -2.95 -34.93
N VAL A 102 35.42 -2.99 -34.03
CA VAL A 102 35.34 -3.99 -32.94
C VAL A 102 33.86 -4.30 -32.74
N PRO A 103 33.37 -5.57 -32.79
CA PRO A 103 31.95 -5.85 -32.62
C PRO A 103 31.58 -5.65 -31.15
N LEU A 104 31.18 -4.43 -30.80
CA LEU A 104 30.57 -4.10 -29.52
C LEU A 104 29.18 -4.72 -29.49
N VAL A 105 29.16 -5.96 -29.04
CA VAL A 105 27.98 -6.67 -28.59
C VAL A 105 27.26 -5.81 -27.54
N GLU A 106 25.93 -5.72 -27.69
CA GLU A 106 24.97 -5.35 -26.63
C GLU A 106 24.82 -3.88 -26.20
N TYR A 107 24.44 -2.97 -27.10
CA TYR A 107 23.61 -1.82 -26.67
C TYR A 107 22.39 -1.52 -27.57
N ASN A 108 22.12 -2.37 -28.57
CA ASN A 108 20.88 -2.34 -29.36
C ASN A 108 19.80 -3.31 -28.83
N CYS A 109 19.74 -3.57 -27.52
CA CYS A 109 18.83 -4.58 -26.96
C CYS A 109 17.37 -4.09 -26.79
N MET A 110 17.06 -2.82 -27.06
CA MET A 110 15.68 -2.30 -26.95
C MET A 110 14.85 -2.45 -28.23
N HIS A 111 15.46 -2.77 -29.38
CA HIS A 111 14.75 -2.82 -30.67
C HIS A 111 14.83 -4.16 -31.41
N ARG A 112 15.46 -5.20 -30.84
CA ARG A 112 15.74 -6.47 -31.57
C ARG A 112 15.25 -7.77 -30.97
N LEU A 113 14.57 -7.76 -29.83
CA LEU A 113 13.78 -8.91 -29.38
C LEU A 113 12.34 -8.44 -29.23
N GLU A 114 11.39 -9.14 -29.83
CA GLU A 114 9.98 -9.17 -29.40
C GLU A 114 9.83 -9.76 -27.97
N ALA A 115 10.80 -9.52 -27.09
CA ALA A 115 10.74 -9.85 -25.68
C ALA A 115 9.97 -8.73 -24.98
N LYS A 116 8.69 -9.01 -24.75
CA LYS A 116 7.82 -8.21 -23.90
C LYS A 116 8.48 -8.01 -22.52
N LEU A 117 9.02 -6.82 -22.29
CA LEU A 117 9.52 -6.38 -20.99
C LEU A 117 8.32 -6.06 -20.09
N GLY A 118 8.30 -6.63 -18.89
CA GLY A 118 7.27 -6.37 -17.89
C GLY A 118 7.85 -5.64 -16.68
N PHE A 119 6.98 -4.91 -15.98
CA PHE A 119 7.31 -4.19 -14.76
C PHE A 119 6.32 -4.56 -13.66
N ILE A 120 6.82 -4.85 -12.47
CA ILE A 120 6.02 -5.01 -11.25
C ILE A 120 6.60 -4.08 -10.20
N SER A 121 5.74 -3.27 -9.58
CA SER A 121 6.12 -2.44 -8.45
C SER A 121 5.32 -2.84 -7.21
N GLY A 122 5.88 -2.66 -6.03
CA GLY A 122 5.22 -2.98 -4.78
C GLY A 122 5.95 -2.44 -3.57
N LEU A 123 5.36 -2.70 -2.40
CA LEU A 123 5.88 -2.32 -1.09
C LEU A 123 6.35 -3.56 -0.34
N VAL A 124 7.48 -3.44 0.35
CA VAL A 124 8.04 -4.51 1.18
C VAL A 124 8.56 -3.93 2.50
N HIS A 125 8.30 -4.64 3.60
CA HIS A 125 8.88 -4.26 4.89
C HIS A 125 10.40 -4.39 4.87
N ARG A 126 11.09 -3.44 5.51
CA ARG A 126 12.56 -3.45 5.64
C ARG A 126 13.14 -4.80 6.09
N ALA A 127 12.48 -5.47 7.05
CA ALA A 127 12.94 -6.75 7.57
C ALA A 127 12.89 -7.90 6.55
N LYS A 128 12.04 -7.81 5.52
CA LYS A 128 11.83 -8.86 4.51
C LYS A 128 12.58 -8.61 3.21
N VAL A 129 13.15 -7.41 3.02
CA VAL A 129 13.87 -7.01 1.79
C VAL A 129 14.95 -8.02 1.40
N GLU A 130 15.85 -8.36 2.33
CA GLU A 130 16.97 -9.26 2.02
C GLU A 130 16.52 -10.68 1.63
N ALA A 131 15.47 -11.19 2.28
CA ALA A 131 14.92 -12.51 1.99
C ALA A 131 14.25 -12.51 0.59
N PHE A 132 13.54 -11.44 0.27
CA PHE A 132 12.88 -11.23 -1.01
C PHE A 132 13.89 -11.15 -2.17
N GLU A 133 14.97 -10.37 -2.03
CA GLU A 133 16.06 -10.30 -3.02
C GLU A 133 16.69 -11.66 -3.29
N LYS A 134 17.03 -12.39 -2.21
CA LYS A 134 17.61 -13.74 -2.31
C LYS A 134 16.66 -14.69 -3.02
N MET A 135 15.34 -14.57 -2.80
CA MET A 135 14.33 -15.40 -3.46
C MET A 135 14.21 -15.08 -4.95
N LEU A 136 14.12 -13.79 -5.30
CA LEU A 136 14.11 -13.34 -6.70
C LEU A 136 15.36 -13.79 -7.44
N TRP A 137 16.54 -13.62 -6.85
CA TRP A 137 17.81 -14.04 -7.46
C TRP A 137 17.84 -15.54 -7.74
N ARG A 138 17.40 -16.38 -6.78
CA ARG A 138 17.38 -17.84 -6.92
C ARG A 138 16.41 -18.32 -8.00
N VAL A 139 15.24 -17.69 -8.10
CA VAL A 139 14.17 -18.12 -9.01
C VAL A 139 14.36 -17.59 -10.42
N CYS A 140 14.79 -16.33 -10.54
CA CYS A 140 14.87 -15.62 -11.81
C CYS A 140 16.28 -15.65 -12.44
N ARG A 141 17.33 -16.03 -11.68
CA ARG A 141 18.71 -16.25 -12.16
C ARG A 141 19.27 -15.12 -13.02
N GLY A 142 18.99 -13.86 -12.66
CA GLY A 142 19.48 -12.68 -13.37
C GLY A 142 18.58 -12.16 -14.50
N ASN A 143 17.43 -12.79 -14.76
CA ASN A 143 16.43 -12.27 -15.74
C ASN A 143 15.54 -11.14 -15.17
N THR A 144 15.93 -10.55 -14.04
CA THR A 144 15.18 -9.50 -13.35
C THR A 144 16.14 -8.43 -12.85
N ILE A 145 15.81 -7.16 -13.09
CA ILE A 145 16.46 -6.02 -12.45
C ILE A 145 15.53 -5.53 -11.35
N VAL A 146 16.06 -5.33 -10.15
CA VAL A 146 15.31 -4.82 -9.01
C VAL A 146 15.92 -3.52 -8.53
N SER A 147 15.09 -2.51 -8.36
CA SER A 147 15.47 -1.20 -7.84
C SER A 147 14.67 -0.90 -6.58
N TYR A 148 15.33 -0.46 -5.52
CA TYR A 148 14.71 -0.13 -4.23
C TYR A 148 14.81 1.36 -3.94
N SER A 149 13.78 1.91 -3.31
CA SER A 149 13.81 3.22 -2.68
C SER A 149 13.16 3.13 -1.30
N GLU A 150 13.80 3.73 -0.30
CA GLU A 150 13.20 3.88 1.02
C GLU A 150 12.05 4.89 0.94
N VAL A 151 10.93 4.58 1.57
CA VAL A 151 9.87 5.55 1.83
C VAL A 151 10.25 6.29 3.11
N GLU A 152 10.44 7.61 3.01
CA GLU A 152 10.87 8.45 4.14
C GLU A 152 9.80 8.52 5.24
N ASP A 153 8.53 8.41 4.84
CA ASP A 153 7.40 8.38 5.75
C ASP A 153 7.22 6.98 6.36
N CYS A 154 7.15 6.92 7.69
CA CYS A 154 6.75 5.70 8.39
C CYS A 154 5.25 5.49 8.17
N LEU A 155 4.89 4.44 7.45
CA LEU A 155 3.49 4.11 7.17
C LEU A 155 2.96 3.24 8.31
N GLU A 156 1.76 3.58 8.77
CA GLU A 156 1.02 2.80 9.76
C GLU A 156 0.57 1.49 9.10
N ASP A 157 1.02 0.37 9.66
CA ASP A 157 0.62 -0.95 9.18
C ASP A 157 -0.90 -1.14 9.36
N PRO A 158 -1.66 -1.53 8.30
CA PRO A 158 -3.11 -1.67 8.37
C PRO A 158 -3.60 -2.77 9.32
N ASP A 159 -2.75 -3.73 9.67
CA ASP A 159 -3.06 -4.84 10.56
C ASP A 159 -2.49 -4.63 11.97
N THR A 160 -1.32 -4.00 12.08
CA THR A 160 -0.59 -3.88 13.36
C THR A 160 -0.76 -2.49 14.01
N GLY A 161 -1.07 -1.45 13.23
CA GLY A 161 -1.12 -0.07 13.72
C GLY A 161 0.25 0.51 14.10
N GLU A 162 1.33 -0.21 13.80
CA GLU A 162 2.70 0.19 14.10
C GLU A 162 3.30 0.99 12.95
N LEU A 163 4.05 2.04 13.29
CA LEU A 163 4.82 2.84 12.34
C LEU A 163 6.03 2.03 11.88
N THR A 164 5.92 1.43 10.70
CA THR A 164 7.00 0.62 10.12
C THR A 164 7.62 1.34 8.93
N LYS A 165 8.92 1.12 8.72
CA LYS A 165 9.61 1.59 7.52
C LYS A 165 9.39 0.63 6.35
N TRP A 166 8.91 1.18 5.25
CA TRP A 166 8.63 0.45 4.02
C TRP A 166 9.61 0.82 2.91
N PHE A 167 9.89 -0.14 2.05
CA PHE A 167 10.65 0.06 0.83
C PHE A 167 9.71 -0.12 -0.36
N VAL A 168 9.77 0.81 -1.29
CA VAL A 168 9.19 0.63 -2.61
C VAL A 168 10.21 -0.08 -3.48
N PHE A 169 9.78 -1.14 -4.15
CA PHE A 169 10.57 -1.82 -5.16
C PHE A 169 9.96 -1.68 -6.55
N LEU A 170 10.81 -1.65 -7.56
CA LEU A 170 10.46 -1.78 -8.96
C LEU A 170 11.26 -2.94 -9.55
N ILE A 171 10.56 -3.94 -10.09
CA ILE A 171 11.13 -5.12 -10.73
C ILE A 171 10.84 -5.06 -12.22
N SER A 172 11.89 -5.00 -13.02
CA SER A 172 11.84 -5.17 -14.47
C SER A 172 12.20 -6.60 -14.82
N TYR A 173 11.42 -7.26 -15.68
CA TYR A 173 11.65 -8.66 -16.06
C TYR A 173 11.39 -8.93 -17.53
N TRP A 174 12.12 -9.88 -18.09
CA TRP A 174 11.94 -10.30 -19.48
C TRP A 174 11.17 -11.62 -19.57
N GLY A 175 10.07 -11.60 -20.31
CA GLY A 175 9.28 -12.79 -20.62
C GLY A 175 8.16 -13.10 -19.62
N GLU A 176 7.06 -13.66 -20.13
CA GLU A 176 5.82 -13.87 -19.39
C GLU A 176 5.93 -14.93 -18.29
N GLN A 177 6.73 -15.99 -18.49
CA GLN A 177 6.95 -17.00 -17.45
C GLN A 177 7.72 -16.45 -16.25
N ILE A 178 8.66 -15.54 -16.46
CA ILE A 178 9.37 -14.87 -15.36
C ILE A 178 8.40 -13.94 -14.63
N GLY A 179 7.56 -13.21 -15.35
CA GLY A 179 6.50 -12.39 -14.75
C GLY A 179 5.56 -13.17 -13.82
N GLN A 180 5.14 -14.38 -14.22
CA GLN A 180 4.32 -15.24 -13.36
C GLN A 180 5.05 -15.71 -12.09
N LYS A 181 6.37 -15.98 -12.19
CA LYS A 181 7.18 -16.35 -11.03
C LYS A 181 7.37 -15.17 -10.08
N VAL A 182 7.66 -13.98 -10.61
CA VAL A 182 7.78 -12.75 -9.80
C VAL A 182 6.46 -12.45 -9.11
N LYS A 183 5.34 -12.53 -9.83
CA LYS A 183 4.01 -12.34 -9.22
C LYS A 183 3.76 -13.29 -8.04
N LYS A 184 4.09 -14.57 -8.18
CA LYS A 184 3.99 -15.56 -7.10
C LYS A 184 4.93 -15.33 -5.90
N ILE A 185 5.97 -14.52 -6.08
CA ILE A 185 6.91 -14.14 -5.02
C ILE A 185 6.41 -12.86 -4.32
N CYS A 186 5.69 -12.01 -5.04
CA CYS A 186 5.09 -10.78 -4.51
C CYS A 186 3.74 -11.01 -3.81
N ASP A 187 2.93 -11.98 -4.30
CA ASP A 187 1.72 -12.48 -3.64
C ASP A 187 2.06 -13.33 -2.41
#